data_AF-A0A7Y8GYP8-F1
#
_entry.id   AF-A0A7Y8GYP8-F1
#
_cell.length_a   1.000
_cell.length_b   1.000
_cell.length_c   1.000
_cell.angle_alpha   90.00
_cell.angle_beta   90.00
_cell.angle_gamma   90.00
#
_symmetry.space_group_name_H-M   'P 1'
#
loop_
_entity.id
_entity.type
_entity.pdbx_description
1 polymer ?
#
loop_
_entity_poly.entity_id
_entity_poly.type
_entity_poly.pdbx_seq_one_letter_code
_entity_poly.pdbx_strand_id
1 'polypeptide(L)'
;MLSLELAGQAFSKTAHRRALQQRLNGRSDGSIEFKHGNISAVMIDLGFPYIRGYQPRANYQGLLRDVAEQQVDQFTTLDSLALAAVQQPAVQPEIFDFTKVEADAPIRRHTASDATPHRTYAPVKRDYLARESRNASLGLAGEEFIAQYEHWRLTQLGKSVLADRVEHVSRTKGDGLGYDVLSFDVNGRERFIEVKTTTFGKETPFFVSSNELDFSRDASTQFTLCRLFEFRKSPRLFSLRGSLDQHCVLDPISYRASFS
;
A
#
# COMPACT_ATOMS: atom_id res chain seq x y z
N MET A 1 -14.22 11.48 8.86
CA MET A 1 -13.37 11.63 7.65
C MET A 1 -13.22 10.31 6.92
N LEU A 2 -12.69 9.25 7.54
CA LEU A 2 -12.51 7.94 6.87
C LEU A 2 -13.81 7.39 6.28
N SER A 3 -14.93 7.44 7.00
CA SER A 3 -16.23 7.00 6.48
C SER A 3 -16.66 7.75 5.21
N LEU A 4 -16.42 9.06 5.15
CA LEU A 4 -16.70 9.86 3.95
C LEU A 4 -15.82 9.41 2.79
N GLU A 5 -14.54 9.18 3.06
CA GLU A 5 -13.58 8.73 2.05
C GLU A 5 -13.96 7.35 1.46
N LEU A 6 -14.30 6.39 2.33
CA LEU A 6 -14.74 5.04 1.94
C LEU A 6 -16.08 5.06 1.20
N ALA A 7 -16.97 5.97 1.57
CA ALA A 7 -18.23 6.21 0.85
C ALA A 7 -18.04 7.00 -0.46
N GLY A 8 -16.80 7.38 -0.81
CA GLY A 8 -16.51 8.19 -2.00
C GLY A 8 -16.96 9.65 -1.92
N GLN A 9 -17.37 10.12 -0.74
CA GLN A 9 -17.85 11.49 -0.50
C GLN A 9 -16.68 12.46 -0.34
N ALA A 10 -16.79 13.62 -0.99
CA ALA A 10 -15.80 14.69 -0.86
C ALA A 10 -15.88 15.36 0.52
N PHE A 11 -14.72 15.70 1.10
CA PHE A 11 -14.64 16.50 2.32
C PHE A 11 -13.38 17.38 2.31
N SER A 12 -13.46 18.54 2.96
CA SER A 12 -12.32 19.46 3.09
C SER A 12 -11.59 19.23 4.41
N LYS A 13 -10.35 18.71 4.33
CA LYS A 13 -9.46 18.58 5.49
C LYS A 13 -9.16 19.93 6.14
N THR A 14 -8.99 20.96 5.32
CA THR A 14 -8.76 22.34 5.78
C THR A 14 -9.96 22.86 6.57
N ALA A 15 -11.18 22.67 6.06
CA ALA A 15 -12.39 23.07 6.78
C ALA A 15 -12.55 22.30 8.09
N HIS A 16 -12.33 20.97 8.06
CA HIS A 16 -12.37 20.13 9.26
C HIS A 16 -11.35 20.59 10.32
N ARG A 17 -10.12 20.88 9.91
CA ARG A 17 -9.05 21.38 10.78
C ARG A 17 -9.41 22.72 11.41
N ARG A 18 -9.90 23.69 10.62
CA ARG A 18 -10.35 24.99 11.11
C ARG A 18 -11.47 24.87 12.14
N ALA A 19 -12.45 24.00 11.88
CA ALA A 19 -13.54 23.74 12.83
C ALA A 19 -13.03 23.10 14.13
N LEU A 20 -12.08 22.17 14.03
CA LEU A 20 -11.48 21.52 15.21
C LEU A 20 -10.64 22.52 16.02
N GLN A 21 -9.91 23.40 15.37
CA GLN A 21 -9.07 24.41 16.02
C GLN A 21 -9.88 25.32 16.96
N GLN A 22 -11.12 25.69 16.58
CA GLN A 22 -12.03 26.47 17.45
C GLN A 22 -12.42 25.74 18.74
N ARG A 23 -12.26 24.42 18.78
CA ARG A 23 -12.59 23.57 19.94
C ARG A 23 -11.35 23.14 20.73
N LEU A 24 -10.15 23.48 20.25
CA LEU A 24 -8.89 23.06 20.85
C LEU A 24 -8.12 24.28 21.36
N ASN A 25 -7.76 24.27 22.64
CA ASN A 25 -7.07 25.36 23.31
C ASN A 25 -5.70 25.66 22.68
N GLY A 26 -5.63 26.60 21.73
CA GLY A 26 -4.40 27.13 21.15
C GLY A 26 -3.59 26.16 20.29
N ARG A 27 -4.20 25.07 19.80
CA ARG A 27 -3.48 24.11 18.94
C ARG A 27 -3.21 24.69 17.56
N SER A 28 -1.98 24.52 17.07
CA SER A 28 -1.59 24.91 15.71
C SER A 28 -2.07 23.91 14.67
N ASP A 29 -2.16 24.36 13.42
CA ASP A 29 -2.46 23.51 12.26
C ASP A 29 -1.56 22.28 12.18
N GLY A 30 -0.24 22.49 12.34
CA GLY A 30 0.74 21.41 12.32
C GLY A 30 0.54 20.40 13.45
N SER A 31 0.16 20.86 14.65
CA SER A 31 -0.15 19.95 15.77
C SER A 31 -1.39 19.11 15.50
N ILE A 32 -2.41 19.69 14.87
CA ILE A 32 -3.64 18.96 14.52
C ILE A 32 -3.35 17.94 13.41
N GLU A 33 -2.61 18.33 12.38
CA GLU A 33 -2.21 17.45 11.29
C GLU A 33 -1.35 16.29 11.79
N PHE A 34 -0.37 16.56 12.68
CA PHE A 34 0.44 15.53 13.30
C PHE A 34 -0.42 14.51 14.05
N LYS A 35 -1.41 14.98 14.81
CA LYS A 35 -2.31 14.10 15.56
C LYS A 35 -3.18 13.25 14.62
N HIS A 36 -3.61 13.78 13.49
CA HIS A 36 -4.28 12.99 12.45
C HIS A 36 -3.36 11.94 11.82
N GLY A 37 -2.06 12.25 11.66
CA GLY A 37 -1.07 11.25 11.27
C GLY A 37 -0.92 10.12 12.29
N ASN A 38 -0.97 10.43 13.58
CA ASN A 38 -1.00 9.40 14.63
C ASN A 38 -2.29 8.56 14.56
N ILE A 39 -3.45 9.20 14.38
CA ILE A 39 -4.73 8.48 14.19
C ILE A 39 -4.64 7.57 12.97
N SER A 40 -4.09 8.04 11.85
CA SER A 40 -3.86 7.21 10.65
C SER A 40 -3.02 5.96 10.93
N ALA A 41 -1.99 6.06 11.77
CA ALA A 41 -1.21 4.87 12.18
C ALA A 41 -2.03 3.93 13.07
N VAL A 42 -2.77 4.47 14.05
CA VAL A 42 -3.67 3.66 14.89
C VAL A 42 -4.71 2.92 14.03
N MET A 43 -5.30 3.57 13.01
CA MET A 43 -6.27 2.91 12.14
C MET A 43 -5.66 1.72 11.40
N ILE A 44 -4.41 1.85 10.93
CA ILE A 44 -3.65 0.74 10.32
C ILE A 44 -3.47 -0.41 11.32
N ASP A 45 -3.05 -0.10 12.55
CA ASP A 45 -2.85 -1.11 13.60
C ASP A 45 -4.16 -1.80 14.02
N LEU A 46 -5.30 -1.14 13.82
CA LEU A 46 -6.65 -1.68 14.01
C LEU A 46 -7.20 -2.40 12.76
N GLY A 47 -6.40 -2.56 11.69
CA GLY A 47 -6.75 -3.31 10.48
C GLY A 47 -7.57 -2.52 9.46
N PHE A 48 -7.71 -1.20 9.61
CA PHE A 48 -8.39 -0.31 8.66
C PHE A 48 -7.41 0.39 7.72
N PRO A 49 -7.89 0.85 6.54
CA PRO A 49 -7.17 1.86 5.78
C PRO A 49 -7.05 3.17 6.57
N TYR A 50 -5.99 3.92 6.29
CA TYR A 50 -5.77 5.24 6.88
C TYR A 50 -6.47 6.35 6.09
N ILE A 51 -6.54 7.55 6.67
CA ILE A 51 -7.12 8.72 6.01
C ILE A 51 -6.07 9.27 5.03
N ARG A 52 -6.36 9.24 3.72
CA ARG A 52 -5.42 9.71 2.68
C ARG A 52 -4.93 11.11 2.99
N GLY A 53 -3.67 11.40 2.66
CA GLY A 53 -3.02 12.71 2.90
C GLY A 53 -2.70 13.04 4.35
N TYR A 54 -3.06 12.20 5.33
CA TYR A 54 -2.46 12.23 6.66
C TYR A 54 -1.49 11.07 6.80
N GLN A 55 -0.20 11.35 6.59
CA GLN A 55 0.84 10.32 6.65
C GLN A 55 0.82 9.60 8.00
N PRO A 56 0.74 8.25 8.04
CA PRO A 56 0.77 7.48 9.27
C PRO A 56 2.05 7.76 10.08
N ARG A 57 1.89 8.01 11.39
CA ARG A 57 2.99 8.25 12.34
C ARG A 57 2.85 7.31 13.53
N ALA A 58 3.60 6.21 13.52
CA ALA A 58 3.50 5.10 14.47
C ALA A 58 3.92 5.44 15.92
N ASN A 59 4.70 6.51 16.13
CA ASN A 59 5.01 6.96 17.49
C ASN A 59 3.82 7.75 18.07
N TYR A 60 2.88 7.03 18.67
CA TYR A 60 1.69 7.57 19.32
C TYR A 60 1.52 7.01 20.74
N GLN A 61 0.76 7.72 21.57
CA GLN A 61 0.48 7.34 22.96
C GLN A 61 -0.59 6.25 23.04
N GLY A 62 -0.48 5.32 24.00
CA GLY A 62 -1.46 4.25 24.23
C GLY A 62 -2.90 4.74 24.33
N LEU A 63 -3.14 5.83 25.08
CA LEU A 63 -4.48 6.44 25.20
C LEU A 63 -5.13 6.79 23.85
N LEU A 64 -4.34 7.17 22.84
CA LEU A 64 -4.88 7.44 21.50
C LEU A 64 -5.41 6.17 20.85
N ARG A 65 -4.70 5.05 21.02
CA ARG A 65 -5.13 3.74 20.55
C ARG A 65 -6.43 3.33 21.22
N ASP A 66 -6.48 3.42 22.55
CA ASP A 66 -7.65 3.01 23.33
C ASP A 66 -8.91 3.79 22.92
N VAL A 67 -8.79 5.12 22.78
CA VAL A 67 -9.91 5.98 22.36
C VAL A 67 -10.33 5.69 20.91
N ALA A 68 -9.38 5.47 20.01
CA ALA A 68 -9.71 5.14 18.62
C ALA A 68 -10.39 3.77 18.52
N GLU A 69 -9.91 2.77 19.25
CA GLU A 69 -10.48 1.42 19.33
C GLU A 69 -11.92 1.47 19.86
N GLN A 70 -12.15 2.18 20.96
CA GLN A 70 -13.49 2.41 21.50
C GLN A 70 -14.41 3.09 20.47
N GLN A 71 -13.90 4.09 19.76
CA GLN A 71 -14.68 4.83 18.75
C GLN A 71 -15.08 3.93 17.57
N VAL A 72 -14.17 3.10 17.05
CA VAL A 72 -14.49 2.20 15.94
C VAL A 72 -15.43 1.07 16.36
N ASP A 73 -15.35 0.63 17.62
CA ASP A 73 -16.26 -0.39 18.16
C ASP A 73 -17.68 0.11 18.35
N GLN A 74 -17.86 1.40 18.67
CA GLN A 74 -19.18 2.03 18.77
C GLN A 74 -19.76 2.41 17.40
N PHE A 75 -18.90 2.69 16.42
CA PHE A 75 -19.31 3.21 15.11
C PHE A 75 -19.29 2.13 14.02
N THR A 76 -20.16 1.12 14.17
CA THR A 76 -20.22 -0.07 13.31
C THR A 76 -20.46 0.21 11.82
N THR A 77 -21.03 1.36 11.47
CA THR A 77 -21.18 1.78 10.06
C THR A 77 -19.83 1.87 9.34
N LEU A 78 -18.73 2.17 10.05
CA LEU A 78 -17.40 2.19 9.46
C LEU A 78 -16.94 0.80 9.00
N ASP A 79 -17.25 -0.25 9.75
CA ASP A 79 -16.92 -1.63 9.38
C ASP A 79 -17.60 -2.02 8.06
N SER A 80 -18.89 -1.69 7.90
CA SER A 80 -19.64 -1.94 6.66
C SER A 80 -19.08 -1.17 5.47
N LEU A 81 -18.69 0.10 5.67
CA LEU A 81 -18.07 0.92 4.63
C LEU A 81 -16.68 0.40 4.23
N ALA A 82 -15.87 -0.01 5.20
CA ALA A 82 -14.55 -0.59 4.95
C ALA A 82 -14.67 -1.91 4.19
N LEU A 83 -15.61 -2.78 4.60
CA LEU A 83 -15.87 -4.04 3.92
C LEU A 83 -16.31 -3.84 2.47
N ALA A 84 -17.27 -2.93 2.23
CA ALA A 84 -17.73 -2.60 0.89
C ALA A 84 -16.59 -2.06 0.02
N ALA A 85 -15.73 -1.20 0.58
CA ALA A 85 -14.58 -0.64 -0.13
C ALA A 85 -13.57 -1.71 -0.56
N VAL A 86 -13.26 -2.70 0.28
CA VAL A 86 -12.28 -3.77 -0.07
C VAL A 86 -12.86 -4.82 -1.02
N GLN A 87 -14.17 -5.05 -0.97
CA GLN A 87 -14.85 -6.05 -1.82
C GLN A 87 -15.20 -5.53 -3.22
N GLN A 88 -15.24 -4.20 -3.40
CA GLN A 88 -15.53 -3.62 -4.70
C GLN A 88 -14.50 -4.11 -5.74
N PRO A 89 -14.94 -4.65 -6.90
CA PRO A 89 -14.04 -5.04 -7.96
C PRO A 89 -13.19 -3.86 -8.43
N ALA A 90 -11.94 -4.13 -8.79
CA ALA A 90 -11.09 -3.15 -9.44
C ALA A 90 -11.31 -3.24 -10.96
N VAL A 91 -11.63 -2.12 -11.58
CA VAL A 91 -11.70 -2.00 -13.05
C VAL A 91 -10.62 -1.02 -13.46
N GLN A 92 -9.83 -1.39 -14.46
CA GLN A 92 -8.82 -0.49 -15.02
C GLN A 92 -9.52 0.73 -15.63
N PRO A 93 -9.06 1.96 -15.37
CA PRO A 93 -9.63 3.13 -16.04
C PRO A 93 -9.33 3.07 -17.54
N GLU A 94 -10.33 3.34 -18.38
CA GLU A 94 -10.28 3.12 -19.84
C GLU A 94 -9.23 3.96 -20.59
N ILE A 95 -8.83 5.12 -20.03
CA ILE A 95 -7.82 6.00 -20.62
C ILE A 95 -6.88 6.44 -19.51
N PHE A 96 -5.59 6.10 -19.63
CA PHE A 96 -4.56 6.53 -18.69
C PHE A 96 -3.41 7.26 -19.39
N ASP A 97 -3.08 8.43 -18.86
CA ASP A 97 -1.88 9.16 -19.22
C ASP A 97 -0.72 8.69 -18.33
N PHE A 98 0.08 7.75 -18.84
CA PHE A 98 1.23 7.21 -18.12
C PHE A 98 2.31 8.26 -17.80
N THR A 99 2.26 9.46 -18.39
CA THR A 99 3.23 10.53 -18.03
C THR A 99 3.02 11.07 -16.60
N LYS A 100 1.87 10.76 -15.97
CA LYS A 100 1.47 11.33 -14.67
C LYS A 100 1.34 10.31 -13.54
N VAL A 101 1.64 9.03 -13.80
CA VAL A 101 1.45 7.97 -12.80
C VAL A 101 2.56 7.94 -11.76
N GLU A 102 3.79 8.29 -12.13
CA GLU A 102 4.92 8.22 -11.20
C GLU A 102 4.76 9.17 -10.01
N ALA A 103 5.19 8.72 -8.84
CA ALA A 103 5.17 9.44 -7.59
C ALA A 103 6.43 9.12 -6.78
N ASP A 104 6.78 10.01 -5.85
CA ASP A 104 7.91 9.78 -4.95
C ASP A 104 7.64 8.64 -3.97
N ALA A 105 8.59 7.72 -3.91
CA ALA A 105 8.60 6.63 -2.95
C ALA A 105 8.67 7.17 -1.50
N PRO A 106 8.02 6.51 -0.53
CA PRO A 106 8.16 6.86 0.87
C PRO A 106 9.60 6.64 1.34
N ILE A 107 10.10 7.55 2.17
CA ILE A 107 11.42 7.42 2.78
C ILE A 107 11.32 6.46 3.96
N ARG A 108 12.09 5.37 3.91
CA ARG A 108 12.26 4.48 5.07
C ARG A 108 12.85 5.29 6.23
N ARG A 109 12.07 5.45 7.29
CA ARG A 109 12.57 6.06 8.54
C ARG A 109 13.08 4.94 9.43
N HIS A 110 14.38 4.95 9.72
CA HIS A 110 14.93 4.16 10.82
C HIS A 110 14.39 4.74 12.13
N THR A 111 13.25 4.26 12.58
CA THR A 111 12.84 4.47 13.96
C THR A 111 13.60 3.45 14.80
N ALA A 112 14.60 3.91 15.56
CA ALA A 112 15.08 3.14 16.70
C ALA A 112 13.91 3.02 17.68
N SER A 113 13.17 1.92 17.62
CA SER A 113 12.22 1.57 18.66
C SER A 113 12.95 0.66 19.65
N ASP A 114 13.35 1.23 20.79
CA ASP A 114 13.85 0.48 21.94
C ASP A 114 12.76 -0.36 22.65
N ALA A 115 11.53 -0.34 22.15
CA ALA A 115 10.45 -1.16 22.67
C ALA A 115 10.38 -2.47 21.89
N THR A 116 10.79 -3.57 22.52
CA THR A 116 10.27 -4.89 22.19
C THR A 116 8.75 -4.79 22.09
N PRO A 117 8.12 -5.11 20.95
CA PRO A 117 6.67 -5.06 20.85
C PRO A 117 6.12 -6.07 21.86
N HIS A 118 5.48 -5.57 22.92
CA HIS A 118 4.66 -6.43 23.76
C HIS A 118 3.58 -6.98 22.85
N ARG A 119 3.72 -8.25 22.43
CA ARG A 119 2.69 -8.98 21.71
C ARG A 119 1.50 -9.15 22.64
N THR A 120 0.59 -8.19 22.61
CA THR A 120 -0.76 -8.40 23.10
C THR A 120 -1.46 -9.32 22.11
N TYR A 121 -1.78 -10.53 22.57
CA TYR A 121 -2.61 -11.48 21.84
C TYR A 121 -4.06 -11.01 21.88
N ALA A 122 -4.34 -9.89 21.21
CA ALA A 122 -5.70 -9.40 21.02
C ALA A 122 -6.35 -10.16 19.83
N PRO A 123 -7.64 -10.51 19.91
CA PRO A 123 -8.36 -11.07 18.78
C PRO A 123 -8.31 -10.10 17.58
N VAL A 124 -7.88 -10.58 16.42
CA VAL A 124 -7.94 -9.80 15.18
C VAL A 124 -9.40 -9.68 14.76
N LYS A 125 -10.05 -8.59 15.16
CA LYS A 125 -11.45 -8.31 14.80
C LYS A 125 -11.61 -7.88 13.33
N ARG A 126 -10.55 -7.30 12.75
CA ARG A 126 -10.59 -6.58 11.47
C ARG A 126 -9.35 -6.89 10.64
N ASP A 127 -9.57 -7.41 9.44
CA ASP A 127 -8.52 -7.82 8.50
C ASP A 127 -8.71 -7.18 7.11
N TYR A 128 -9.28 -5.98 7.03
CA TYR A 128 -9.65 -5.36 5.75
C TYR A 128 -8.47 -5.20 4.79
N LEU A 129 -7.30 -4.79 5.30
CA LEU A 129 -6.09 -4.71 4.50
C LEU A 129 -5.67 -6.08 3.93
N ALA A 130 -5.73 -7.13 4.76
CA ALA A 130 -5.42 -8.50 4.34
C ALA A 130 -6.50 -9.10 3.42
N ARG A 131 -7.75 -8.64 3.51
CA ARG A 131 -8.81 -8.99 2.56
C ARG A 131 -8.58 -8.33 1.21
N GLU A 132 -8.23 -7.04 1.19
CA GLU A 132 -7.92 -6.33 -0.06
C GLU A 132 -6.72 -6.98 -0.76
N SER A 133 -5.66 -7.32 -0.02
CA SER A 133 -4.47 -7.93 -0.62
C SER A 133 -4.72 -9.34 -1.20
N ARG A 134 -5.77 -10.04 -0.74
CA ARG A 134 -6.21 -11.33 -1.29
C ARG A 134 -7.21 -11.18 -2.44
N ASN A 135 -7.57 -9.95 -2.80
CA ASN A 135 -8.48 -9.70 -3.91
C ASN A 135 -7.75 -9.94 -5.25
N ALA A 136 -7.89 -11.15 -5.78
CA ALA A 136 -7.26 -11.57 -7.04
C ALA A 136 -7.62 -10.64 -8.21
N SER A 137 -8.84 -10.10 -8.26
CA SER A 137 -9.24 -9.16 -9.32
C SER A 137 -8.45 -7.85 -9.26
N LEU A 138 -8.15 -7.35 -8.06
CA LEU A 138 -7.32 -6.16 -7.86
C LEU A 138 -5.84 -6.42 -8.17
N GLY A 139 -5.33 -7.58 -7.76
CA GLY A 139 -3.97 -8.03 -8.08
C GLY A 139 -3.76 -8.07 -9.59
N LEU A 140 -4.59 -8.87 -10.28
CA LEU A 140 -4.51 -9.06 -11.72
C LEU A 140 -4.61 -7.75 -12.51
N ALA A 141 -5.60 -6.90 -12.18
CA ALA A 141 -5.76 -5.61 -12.85
C ALA A 141 -4.55 -4.68 -12.64
N GLY A 142 -3.91 -4.76 -11.47
CA GLY A 142 -2.69 -4.00 -11.20
C GLY A 142 -1.47 -4.54 -11.95
N GLU A 143 -1.31 -5.86 -12.02
CA GLU A 143 -0.23 -6.50 -12.79
C GLU A 143 -0.35 -6.18 -14.28
N GLU A 144 -1.56 -6.26 -14.85
CA GLU A 144 -1.83 -5.86 -16.24
C GLU A 144 -1.50 -4.39 -16.48
N PHE A 145 -1.87 -3.50 -15.54
CA PHE A 145 -1.54 -2.08 -15.61
C PHE A 145 -0.03 -1.84 -15.62
N ILE A 146 0.73 -2.54 -14.77
CA ILE A 146 2.19 -2.40 -14.71
C ILE A 146 2.87 -2.95 -15.97
N ALA A 147 2.39 -4.07 -16.53
CA ALA A 147 2.90 -4.57 -17.80
C ALA A 147 2.72 -3.56 -18.94
N GLN A 148 1.54 -2.92 -19.04
CA GLN A 148 1.27 -1.85 -20.01
C GLN A 148 2.16 -0.62 -19.76
N TYR A 149 2.34 -0.23 -18.49
CA TYR A 149 3.22 0.87 -18.11
C TYR A 149 4.68 0.62 -18.54
N GLU A 150 5.18 -0.60 -18.32
CA GLU A 150 6.55 -0.97 -18.67
C GLU A 150 6.78 -1.03 -20.19
N HIS A 151 5.78 -1.51 -20.95
CA HIS A 151 5.79 -1.45 -22.42
C HIS A 151 5.87 0.01 -22.90
N TRP A 152 5.01 0.88 -22.36
CA TRP A 152 5.04 2.32 -22.64
C TRP A 152 6.40 2.93 -22.28
N ARG A 153 6.93 2.67 -21.08
CA ARG A 153 8.22 3.20 -20.60
C ARG A 153 9.36 2.85 -21.55
N LEU A 154 9.46 1.58 -21.95
CA LEU A 154 10.50 1.12 -22.87
C LEU A 154 10.34 1.75 -24.26
N THR A 155 9.11 1.90 -24.74
CA THR A 155 8.82 2.60 -26.00
C THR A 155 9.26 4.06 -25.95
N GLN A 156 8.99 4.78 -24.85
CA GLN A 156 9.46 6.16 -24.67
C GLN A 156 10.99 6.27 -24.65
N LEU A 157 11.69 5.23 -24.22
CA LEU A 157 13.15 5.15 -24.22
C LEU A 157 13.73 4.69 -25.58
N GLY A 158 12.91 4.55 -26.61
CA GLY A 158 13.31 4.08 -27.94
C GLY A 158 13.67 2.59 -27.98
N LYS A 159 13.17 1.80 -27.03
CA LYS A 159 13.47 0.37 -26.87
C LYS A 159 12.26 -0.52 -27.24
N SER A 160 11.60 -0.24 -28.35
CA SER A 160 10.38 -0.97 -28.77
C SER A 160 10.56 -2.49 -28.83
N VAL A 161 11.72 -2.98 -29.31
CA VAL A 161 12.03 -4.42 -29.34
C VAL A 161 12.07 -5.05 -27.93
N LEU A 162 12.50 -4.30 -26.91
CA LEU A 162 12.42 -4.75 -25.52
C LEU A 162 11.02 -4.60 -24.95
N ALA A 163 10.28 -3.56 -25.36
CA ALA A 163 8.90 -3.35 -24.94
C ALA A 163 8.03 -4.55 -25.33
N ASP A 164 8.17 -5.07 -26.55
CA ASP A 164 7.41 -6.23 -27.04
C ASP A 164 7.78 -7.55 -26.34
N ARG A 165 8.85 -7.56 -25.55
CA ARG A 165 9.29 -8.70 -24.73
C ARG A 165 8.81 -8.60 -23.28
N VAL A 166 8.12 -7.52 -22.89
CA VAL A 166 7.53 -7.40 -21.55
C VAL A 166 6.51 -8.52 -21.37
N GLU A 167 6.60 -9.25 -20.27
CA GLU A 167 5.78 -10.44 -20.02
C GLU A 167 5.08 -10.32 -18.66
N HIS A 168 3.78 -10.57 -18.65
CA HIS A 168 3.00 -10.81 -17.43
C HIS A 168 3.18 -12.28 -17.03
N VAL A 169 4.12 -12.52 -16.12
CA VAL A 169 4.66 -13.85 -15.82
C VAL A 169 3.71 -14.68 -14.97
N SER A 170 3.07 -14.09 -13.95
CA SER A 170 2.07 -14.78 -13.12
C SER A 170 0.94 -15.39 -13.98
N ARG A 171 0.52 -14.70 -15.04
CA ARG A 171 -0.50 -15.17 -15.99
C ARG A 171 -0.03 -16.27 -16.93
N THR A 172 1.23 -16.23 -17.36
CA THR A 172 1.77 -17.12 -18.42
C THR A 172 2.43 -18.38 -17.88
N LYS A 173 3.13 -18.27 -16.75
CA LYS A 173 3.92 -19.35 -16.13
C LYS A 173 3.36 -19.81 -14.79
N GLY A 174 2.36 -19.11 -14.26
CA GLY A 174 1.75 -19.38 -12.96
C GLY A 174 2.44 -18.66 -11.80
N ASP A 175 1.84 -18.78 -10.62
CA ASP A 175 2.35 -18.19 -9.38
C ASP A 175 3.57 -18.97 -8.86
N GLY A 176 4.51 -18.27 -8.24
CA GLY A 176 5.64 -18.91 -7.53
C GLY A 176 7.03 -18.66 -8.11
N LEU A 177 7.18 -17.80 -9.13
CA LEU A 177 8.49 -17.34 -9.59
C LEU A 177 9.07 -16.19 -8.72
N GLY A 178 8.26 -15.60 -7.84
CA GLY A 178 8.68 -14.55 -6.92
C GLY A 178 8.67 -13.13 -7.52
N TYR A 179 8.04 -12.98 -8.69
CA TYR A 179 7.76 -11.71 -9.36
C TYR A 179 6.59 -11.87 -10.35
N ASP A 180 5.93 -10.77 -10.70
CA ASP A 180 4.72 -10.77 -11.55
C ASP A 180 4.98 -10.36 -13.00
N VAL A 181 5.90 -9.42 -13.21
CA VAL A 181 6.19 -8.83 -14.54
C VAL A 181 7.67 -8.90 -14.86
N LEU A 182 8.01 -9.44 -16.03
CA LEU A 182 9.34 -9.35 -16.62
C LEU A 182 9.41 -8.11 -17.52
N SER A 183 10.40 -7.26 -17.27
CA SER A 183 10.71 -6.08 -18.06
C SER A 183 12.22 -5.95 -18.26
N PHE A 184 12.69 -4.84 -18.83
CA PHE A 184 14.09 -4.62 -19.15
C PHE A 184 14.53 -3.20 -18.80
N ASP A 185 15.80 -3.03 -18.49
CA ASP A 185 16.43 -1.70 -18.47
C ASP A 185 16.87 -1.24 -19.88
N VAL A 186 17.44 -0.04 -19.97
CA VAL A 186 17.90 0.55 -21.24
C VAL A 186 19.01 -0.24 -21.94
N ASN A 187 19.74 -1.07 -21.19
CA ASN A 187 20.82 -1.93 -21.69
C ASN A 187 20.31 -3.33 -22.03
N GLY A 188 19.02 -3.61 -21.83
CA GLY A 188 18.42 -4.92 -22.08
C GLY A 188 18.60 -5.92 -20.93
N ARG A 189 19.07 -5.48 -19.76
CA ARG A 189 19.13 -6.34 -18.57
C ARG A 189 17.72 -6.53 -18.03
N GLU A 190 17.39 -7.76 -17.66
CA GLU A 190 16.08 -8.10 -17.10
C GLU A 190 15.82 -7.34 -15.79
N ARG A 191 14.59 -6.84 -15.66
CA ARG A 191 13.99 -6.33 -14.43
C ARG A 191 12.86 -7.28 -14.03
N PHE A 192 12.97 -7.87 -12.85
CA PHE A 192 11.92 -8.69 -12.26
C PHE A 192 11.07 -7.81 -11.35
N ILE A 193 9.81 -7.61 -11.70
CA ILE A 193 8.93 -6.65 -11.03
C ILE A 193 7.87 -7.40 -10.25
N GLU A 194 7.88 -7.18 -8.93
CA GLU A 194 6.82 -7.59 -8.01
C GLU A 194 5.82 -6.45 -7.87
N VAL A 195 4.54 -6.69 -8.15
CA VAL A 195 3.49 -5.68 -8.19
C VAL A 195 2.61 -5.80 -6.95
N LYS A 196 2.59 -4.72 -6.14
CA LYS A 196 1.71 -4.65 -4.98
C LYS A 196 0.69 -3.53 -5.17
N THR A 197 -0.56 -3.93 -5.40
CA THR A 197 -1.67 -3.01 -5.73
C THR A 197 -2.53 -2.71 -4.50
N THR A 198 -3.00 -1.47 -4.36
CA THR A 198 -4.00 -1.07 -3.36
C THR A 198 -4.91 0.02 -3.91
N THR A 199 -6.17 0.05 -3.46
CA THR A 199 -7.09 1.15 -3.78
C THR A 199 -6.96 2.33 -2.83
N PHE A 200 -6.20 2.14 -1.75
CA PHE A 200 -5.89 3.13 -0.71
C PHE A 200 -4.60 3.89 -1.04
N GLY A 201 -4.12 4.69 -0.07
CA GLY A 201 -2.96 5.54 -0.26
C GLY A 201 -1.62 4.80 -0.22
N LYS A 202 -0.55 5.46 -0.67
CA LYS A 202 0.79 4.88 -0.85
C LYS A 202 1.44 4.25 0.40
N GLU A 203 1.05 4.71 1.59
CA GLU A 203 1.59 4.23 2.88
C GLU A 203 0.80 3.03 3.43
N THR A 204 -0.17 2.51 2.68
CA THR A 204 -0.95 1.35 3.11
C THR A 204 -0.03 0.13 3.19
N PRO A 205 -0.02 -0.61 4.31
CA PRO A 205 0.73 -1.86 4.40
C PRO A 205 0.32 -2.85 3.30
N PHE A 206 1.25 -3.70 2.93
CA PHE A 206 1.05 -4.74 1.95
C PHE A 206 1.75 -6.02 2.43
N PHE A 207 1.39 -7.12 1.80
CA PHE A 207 1.82 -8.45 2.20
C PHE A 207 2.72 -9.03 1.13
N VAL A 208 3.77 -9.72 1.56
CA VAL A 208 4.72 -10.40 0.70
C VAL A 208 4.83 -11.86 1.11
N SER A 209 4.98 -12.76 0.15
CA SER A 209 5.22 -14.17 0.42
C SER A 209 6.69 -14.44 0.76
N SER A 210 6.99 -15.60 1.36
CA SER A 210 8.39 -16.00 1.60
C SER A 210 9.16 -16.12 0.29
N ASN A 211 8.51 -16.63 -0.76
CA ASN A 211 9.10 -16.80 -2.07
C ASN A 211 9.48 -15.46 -2.73
N GLU A 212 8.59 -14.45 -2.65
CA GLU A 212 8.90 -13.09 -3.11
C GLU A 212 10.06 -12.48 -2.33
N LEU A 213 10.08 -12.68 -1.01
CA LEU A 213 11.16 -12.19 -0.15
C LEU A 213 12.50 -12.82 -0.52
N ASP A 214 12.55 -14.14 -0.66
CA ASP A 214 13.77 -14.87 -0.99
C ASP A 214 14.24 -14.53 -2.41
N PHE A 215 13.34 -14.51 -3.39
CA PHE A 215 13.67 -14.09 -4.76
C PHE A 215 14.20 -12.65 -4.81
N SER A 216 13.63 -11.73 -4.01
CA SER A 216 14.12 -10.35 -3.94
C SER A 216 15.56 -10.25 -3.44
N ARG A 217 16.02 -11.20 -2.61
CA ARG A 217 17.40 -11.27 -2.12
C ARG A 217 18.31 -11.84 -3.20
N ASP A 218 17.93 -12.98 -3.76
CA ASP A 218 18.71 -13.70 -4.77
C ASP A 218 18.94 -12.84 -6.02
N ALA A 219 17.90 -12.16 -6.49
CA ALA A 219 17.93 -11.31 -7.68
C ALA A 219 17.99 -9.81 -7.34
N SER A 220 18.51 -9.41 -6.18
CA SER A 220 18.44 -8.03 -5.65
C SER A 220 18.85 -6.91 -6.61
N THR A 221 19.82 -7.16 -7.50
CA THR A 221 20.26 -6.16 -8.48
C THR A 221 19.28 -5.96 -9.65
N GLN A 222 18.35 -6.88 -9.88
CA GLN A 222 17.34 -6.88 -10.95
C GLN A 222 15.91 -6.79 -10.41
N PHE A 223 15.69 -7.18 -9.15
CA PHE A 223 14.41 -7.12 -8.48
C PHE A 223 13.97 -5.67 -8.27
N THR A 224 12.69 -5.42 -8.53
CA THR A 224 12.01 -4.15 -8.28
C THR A 224 10.66 -4.42 -7.66
N LEU A 225 10.41 -3.86 -6.46
CA LEU A 225 9.05 -3.72 -5.96
C LEU A 225 8.39 -2.52 -6.65
N CYS A 226 7.23 -2.73 -7.27
CA CYS A 226 6.39 -1.66 -7.80
C CYS A 226 5.10 -1.56 -6.98
N ARG A 227 4.91 -0.43 -6.28
CA ARG A 227 3.68 -0.15 -5.52
C ARG A 227 2.74 0.68 -6.36
N LEU A 228 1.59 0.10 -6.70
CA LEU A 228 0.49 0.76 -7.39
C LEU A 228 -0.59 1.11 -6.37
N PHE A 229 -0.93 2.39 -6.24
CA PHE A 229 -1.84 2.89 -5.21
C PHE A 229 -2.89 3.84 -5.79
N GLU A 230 -3.94 4.11 -5.02
CA GLU A 230 -5.11 4.90 -5.45
C GLU A 230 -5.77 4.38 -6.75
N PHE A 231 -5.61 3.09 -7.02
CA PHE A 231 -5.84 2.46 -8.33
C PHE A 231 -7.23 2.68 -8.94
N ARG A 232 -8.29 2.83 -8.12
CA ARG A 232 -9.64 3.05 -8.66
C ARG A 232 -9.91 4.47 -9.16
N LYS A 233 -9.20 5.48 -8.63
CA LYS A 233 -9.51 6.90 -8.89
C LYS A 233 -8.43 7.59 -9.70
N SER A 234 -7.19 7.44 -9.25
CA SER A 234 -6.03 8.05 -9.86
C SER A 234 -4.85 7.12 -9.58
N PRO A 235 -4.70 6.02 -10.36
CA PRO A 235 -3.53 5.18 -10.32
C PRO A 235 -2.24 5.99 -10.27
N ARG A 236 -1.46 5.73 -9.21
CA ARG A 236 -0.13 6.27 -9.04
C ARG A 236 0.81 5.14 -8.66
N LEU A 237 2.06 5.24 -9.06
CA LEU A 237 3.06 4.22 -8.77
C LEU A 237 4.38 4.80 -8.29
N PHE A 238 5.12 4.00 -7.53
CA PHE A 238 6.54 4.20 -7.28
C PHE A 238 7.25 2.84 -7.34
N SER A 239 8.54 2.86 -7.64
CA SER A 239 9.38 1.66 -7.72
C SER A 239 10.56 1.72 -6.77
N LEU A 240 10.91 0.58 -6.19
CA LEU A 240 12.03 0.39 -5.27
C LEU A 240 12.90 -0.75 -5.78
N ARG A 241 14.12 -0.44 -6.24
CA ARG A 241 15.09 -1.43 -6.72
C ARG A 241 15.91 -1.96 -5.55
N GLY A 242 16.15 -3.28 -5.52
CA GLY A 242 16.83 -3.93 -4.40
C GLY A 242 15.90 -4.88 -3.65
N SER A 243 16.46 -5.66 -2.73
CA SER A 243 15.67 -6.61 -1.95
C SER A 243 14.66 -5.91 -1.04
N LEU A 244 13.56 -6.58 -0.70
CA LEU A 244 12.46 -5.98 0.06
C LEU A 244 12.90 -5.46 1.44
N ASP A 245 13.84 -6.15 2.10
CA ASP A 245 14.38 -5.81 3.41
C ASP A 245 15.26 -4.54 3.43
N GLN A 246 15.71 -4.07 2.26
CA GLN A 246 16.42 -2.78 2.14
C GLN A 246 15.45 -1.60 2.30
N HIS A 247 14.20 -1.76 1.85
CA HIS A 247 13.23 -0.67 1.76
C HIS A 247 12.09 -0.77 2.78
N CYS A 248 11.75 -1.99 3.20
CA CYS A 248 10.58 -2.26 4.03
C CYS A 248 10.99 -2.76 5.42
N VAL A 249 10.11 -2.52 6.40
CA VAL A 249 10.11 -3.24 7.67
C VAL A 249 9.27 -4.49 7.47
N LEU A 250 9.83 -5.66 7.77
CA LEU A 250 9.19 -6.95 7.55
C LEU A 250 8.72 -7.53 8.89
N ASP A 251 7.41 -7.58 9.09
CA ASP A 251 6.78 -8.19 10.25
C ASP A 251 6.18 -9.56 9.86
N PRO A 252 6.64 -10.67 10.45
CA PRO A 252 6.14 -11.99 10.09
C PRO A 252 4.71 -12.20 10.60
N ILE A 253 3.77 -12.45 9.68
CA ILE A 253 2.33 -12.56 9.94
C ILE A 253 1.85 -14.02 10.08
N SER A 254 2.51 -14.95 9.40
CA SER A 254 2.14 -16.36 9.36
C SER A 254 3.39 -17.21 9.16
N TYR A 255 3.32 -18.45 9.63
CA TYR A 255 4.39 -19.43 9.50
C TYR A 255 3.82 -20.71 8.91
N ARG A 256 4.55 -21.31 7.98
CA ARG A 256 4.31 -22.68 7.54
C ARG A 256 5.02 -23.61 8.51
N ALA A 257 4.29 -24.56 9.10
CA ALA A 257 4.85 -25.64 9.89
C ALA A 257 4.87 -26.94 9.07
N SER A 258 5.94 -27.72 9.19
CA SER A 258 6.05 -29.08 8.65
C SER A 258 6.73 -30.01 9.67
N PHE A 259 6.50 -31.32 9.54
CA PHE A 259 7.14 -32.38 10.34
C PHE A 259 8.32 -33.04 9.59
N SER A 260 8.72 -32.45 8.48
CA SER A 260 9.72 -32.91 7.52
C SER A 260 10.50 -31.72 6.99
#